data_AF-A0A6M8HPP9-F1
#
_entry.id   AF-A0A6M8HPP9-F1
#
_cell.length_a   1.000
_cell.length_b   1.000
_cell.length_c   1.000
_cell.angle_alpha   90.00
_cell.angle_beta   90.00
_cell.angle_gamma   90.00
#
_symmetry.space_group_name_H-M   'P 1'
#
loop_
_entity.id
_entity.type
_entity.pdbx_description
1 polymer ?
#
loop_
_entity_poly.entity_id
_entity_poly.type
_entity_poly.pdbx_seq_one_letter_code
_entity_poly.pdbx_strand_id
1 'polypeptide(L)'
;MVGRRAETDGFLRAPDRRESRGEGPRDQAGLTRLADPVSALLQAASLAASPAAVPAGTTATKVCDHVAVIMDGNGRWAAARRLPRVAGHRAGAKAVKRVIQAAIQNKVRWLTLYAFSSENWGRPADEVTDLTGLLRHYLRNEISELHREGVRVRVIGEHERFGPEVRAELEAAERLTAGNTRLTMVVALSYGARGEILQAALKVAEAVKAGTLDPAKLDEAGFARFLSTTGIPDPDLVIRTSGECRLSNFLLWQSAYAELVFLDVLWPDFDASHFAAALTAFNQRERRFGARPG
;
A
#
# COMPACT_ATOMS: atom_id res chain seq x y z
N MET A 1 9.69 19.47 56.44
CA MET A 1 10.48 20.70 56.27
C MET A 1 10.61 20.93 54.77
N VAL A 2 9.83 21.77 54.09
CA VAL A 2 9.59 23.23 54.20
C VAL A 2 10.86 24.07 53.98
N GLY A 3 10.81 24.94 52.95
CA GLY A 3 11.67 26.12 52.69
C GLY A 3 12.21 26.14 51.25
N ARG A 4 11.62 26.78 50.22
CA ARG A 4 11.26 28.19 49.88
C ARG A 4 12.45 29.16 49.62
N ARG A 5 12.45 29.70 48.37
CA ARG A 5 12.71 31.08 47.87
C ARG A 5 14.11 31.70 48.11
N ALA A 6 14.65 32.70 47.38
CA ALA A 6 14.18 33.75 46.46
C ALA A 6 15.37 34.14 45.53
N GLU A 7 15.20 34.48 44.24
CA GLU A 7 15.05 35.84 43.65
C GLU A 7 15.94 36.96 44.22
N THR A 8 16.61 37.71 43.33
CA THR A 8 16.69 39.18 43.39
C THR A 8 17.00 39.79 42.01
N ASP A 9 16.24 40.84 41.73
CA ASP A 9 16.24 41.75 40.58
C ASP A 9 17.45 42.70 40.54
N GLY A 10 17.76 43.20 39.34
CA GLY A 10 18.57 44.39 39.12
C GLY A 10 17.91 45.30 38.09
N PHE A 11 17.45 46.46 38.53
CA PHE A 11 16.58 47.41 37.82
C PHE A 11 17.35 48.73 37.49
N LEU A 12 17.07 49.31 36.30
CA LEU A 12 17.09 50.76 35.92
C LEU A 12 18.40 51.59 35.89
N ARG A 13 18.74 52.15 34.69
CA ARG A 13 18.55 53.57 34.33
C ARG A 13 19.14 53.94 32.94
N ALA A 14 18.40 54.77 32.20
CA ALA A 14 18.83 55.61 31.06
C ALA A 14 18.71 57.11 31.48
N PRO A 15 18.80 58.16 30.63
CA PRO A 15 19.42 58.36 29.30
C PRO A 15 20.28 59.66 29.24
N ASP A 16 20.93 59.98 28.10
CA ASP A 16 21.06 61.40 27.68
C ASP A 16 21.26 61.58 26.16
N ARG A 17 20.78 62.72 25.65
CA ARG A 17 20.66 63.16 24.25
C ARG A 17 21.89 63.95 23.76
N ARG A 18 22.18 63.96 22.45
CA ARG A 18 22.19 65.15 21.55
C ARG A 18 22.77 64.88 20.13
N GLU A 19 22.01 65.39 19.16
CA GLU A 19 22.21 65.83 17.77
C GLU A 19 23.62 65.96 17.16
N SER A 20 23.81 65.56 15.88
CA SER A 20 23.74 66.48 14.70
C SER A 20 24.30 65.90 13.37
N ARG A 21 23.51 66.13 12.31
CA ARG A 21 23.76 66.39 10.86
C ARG A 21 24.98 65.82 10.09
N GLY A 22 24.69 65.30 8.89
CA GLY A 22 25.60 65.27 7.73
C GLY A 22 25.09 64.39 6.56
N GLU A 23 24.70 65.00 5.44
CA GLU A 23 24.31 64.34 4.18
C GLU A 23 25.51 64.02 3.27
N GLY A 24 25.45 62.90 2.54
CA GLY A 24 26.29 62.57 1.36
C GLY A 24 26.51 61.05 1.18
N PRO A 25 26.87 60.58 -0.02
CA PRO A 25 25.96 60.14 -1.07
C PRO A 25 25.82 58.61 -1.19
N ARG A 26 24.84 58.21 -2.01
CA ARG A 26 24.49 56.86 -2.49
C ARG A 26 25.66 55.87 -2.52
N ASP A 27 25.47 54.75 -1.84
CA ASP A 27 26.08 53.47 -2.24
C ASP A 27 25.07 52.33 -2.13
N GLN A 28 24.97 51.59 -3.22
CA GLN A 28 24.26 50.34 -3.35
C GLN A 28 25.07 49.23 -2.68
N ALA A 29 24.38 48.36 -1.94
CA ALA A 29 24.63 46.91 -1.78
C ALA A 29 24.49 46.49 -0.31
N GLY A 30 23.76 45.38 -0.09
CA GLY A 30 23.87 44.63 1.16
C GLY A 30 22.71 44.80 2.15
N LEU A 31 21.48 44.53 1.72
CA LEU A 31 20.50 43.93 2.63
C LEU A 31 19.95 42.67 1.97
N THR A 32 20.57 41.56 2.34
CA THR A 32 20.11 40.18 2.16
C THR A 32 18.69 40.06 2.72
N ARG A 33 17.69 40.18 1.83
CA ARG A 33 16.33 39.72 2.10
C ARG A 33 16.41 38.21 2.25
N LEU A 34 16.14 37.72 3.45
CA LEU A 34 15.80 36.32 3.69
C LEU A 34 14.65 35.96 2.74
N ALA A 35 14.94 35.09 1.78
CA ALA A 35 13.98 34.60 0.81
C ALA A 35 12.89 33.82 1.55
N ASP A 36 11.64 34.17 1.25
CA ASP A 36 10.44 33.47 1.70
C ASP A 36 10.51 32.00 1.23
N PRO A 37 10.54 31.01 2.14
CA PRO A 37 10.73 29.60 1.79
C PRO A 37 9.58 29.02 0.96
N VAL A 38 8.46 29.73 0.84
CA VAL A 38 7.32 29.32 0.00
C VAL A 38 7.52 29.70 -1.48
N SER A 39 8.30 30.75 -1.77
CA SER A 39 8.53 31.21 -3.14
C SER A 39 9.61 30.42 -3.88
N ALA A 40 10.58 29.85 -3.15
CA ALA A 40 11.64 29.00 -3.71
C ALA A 40 11.12 27.60 -4.13
N LEU A 41 10.06 27.12 -3.51
CA LEU A 41 9.45 25.81 -3.83
C LEU A 41 8.62 25.85 -5.13
N LEU A 42 8.11 27.02 -5.52
CA LEU A 42 7.29 27.20 -6.73
C LEU A 42 8.12 27.51 -7.99
N GLN A 43 9.36 27.99 -7.86
CA GLN A 43 10.27 28.21 -8.99
C GLN A 43 11.10 26.97 -9.39
N ALA A 44 11.25 25.99 -8.49
CA ALA A 44 11.88 24.70 -8.82
C ALA A 44 10.99 23.77 -9.65
N ALA A 45 9.69 24.07 -9.79
CA ALA A 45 8.73 23.30 -10.58
C ALA A 45 8.52 23.82 -12.03
N SER A 46 9.31 24.82 -12.50
CA SER A 46 9.05 25.50 -13.78
C SER A 46 10.26 25.59 -14.74
N LEU A 47 11.38 24.91 -14.50
CA LEU A 47 12.50 24.88 -15.45
C LEU A 47 13.04 23.47 -15.66
N ALA A 48 12.26 22.66 -16.39
CA ALA A 48 12.78 21.58 -17.22
C ALA A 48 11.76 21.27 -18.33
N ALA A 49 11.51 22.24 -19.22
CA ALA A 49 10.93 21.97 -20.53
C ALA A 49 11.34 23.06 -21.51
N SER A 50 12.26 22.74 -22.41
CA SER A 50 12.26 23.28 -23.77
C SER A 50 12.13 22.09 -24.73
N PRO A 51 11.29 22.17 -25.77
CA PRO A 51 10.92 21.02 -26.57
C PRO A 51 12.00 20.75 -27.61
N ALA A 52 12.91 19.82 -27.32
CA ALA A 52 13.56 19.09 -28.40
C ALA A 52 12.55 18.09 -28.94
N ALA A 53 12.23 18.17 -30.23
CA ALA A 53 11.30 17.26 -30.89
C ALA A 53 11.75 15.80 -30.70
N VAL A 54 10.99 15.05 -29.90
CA VAL A 54 11.12 13.60 -29.78
C VAL A 54 10.29 12.99 -30.91
N PRO A 55 10.84 12.08 -31.74
CA PRO A 55 10.05 11.43 -32.78
C PRO A 55 8.91 10.66 -32.12
N ALA A 56 7.73 10.73 -32.72
CA ALA A 56 6.53 10.02 -32.27
C ALA A 56 6.73 8.50 -32.39
N GLY A 57 7.46 7.93 -31.44
CA GLY A 57 7.41 6.51 -31.13
C GLY A 57 6.23 6.29 -30.20
N THR A 58 5.18 5.64 -30.71
CA THR A 58 4.09 5.14 -29.87
C THR A 58 4.68 4.12 -28.89
N THR A 59 5.13 4.55 -27.72
CA THR A 59 5.44 3.62 -26.62
C THR A 59 4.12 2.98 -26.22
N ALA A 60 3.91 1.73 -26.64
CA ALA A 60 2.77 0.94 -26.21
C ALA A 60 2.73 0.96 -24.67
N THR A 61 1.69 1.56 -24.09
CA THR A 61 1.46 1.54 -22.65
C THR A 61 1.33 0.09 -22.20
N LYS A 62 2.20 -0.32 -21.26
CA LYS A 62 2.15 -1.67 -20.68
C LYS A 62 0.83 -1.81 -19.92
N VAL A 63 0.14 -2.92 -20.15
CA VAL A 63 -1.07 -3.23 -19.39
C VAL A 63 -0.63 -3.83 -18.06
N CYS A 64 -0.94 -3.14 -16.95
CA CYS A 64 -0.80 -3.68 -15.61
C CYS A 64 -2.07 -4.46 -15.28
N ASP A 65 -2.00 -5.78 -15.35
CA ASP A 65 -3.18 -6.64 -15.24
C ASP A 65 -3.51 -7.00 -13.80
N HIS A 66 -2.47 -7.23 -13.00
CA HIS A 66 -2.58 -7.58 -11.60
C HIS A 66 -1.79 -6.63 -10.70
N VAL A 67 -2.51 -5.92 -9.83
CA VAL A 67 -1.95 -5.09 -8.76
C VAL A 67 -2.16 -5.77 -7.41
N ALA A 68 -1.10 -5.90 -6.63
CA ALA A 68 -1.18 -6.34 -5.23
C ALA A 68 -0.85 -5.17 -4.28
N VAL A 69 -1.58 -5.04 -3.16
CA VAL A 69 -1.47 -3.89 -2.26
C VAL A 69 -1.26 -4.32 -0.82
N ILE A 70 -0.16 -3.86 -0.23
CA ILE A 70 0.13 -3.94 1.21
C ILE A 70 -0.43 -2.67 1.87
N MET A 71 -1.57 -2.82 2.56
CA MET A 71 -2.39 -1.75 3.13
C MET A 71 -1.86 -1.26 4.50
N ASP A 72 -0.62 -0.76 4.52
CA ASP A 72 0.09 -0.37 5.74
C ASP A 72 -0.22 1.09 6.16
N GLY A 73 -0.08 1.39 7.45
CA GLY A 73 -0.23 2.74 8.00
C GLY A 73 -1.50 3.03 8.78
N ASN A 74 -2.45 2.08 8.90
CA ASN A 74 -3.70 2.25 9.64
C ASN A 74 -3.49 2.74 11.08
N GLY A 75 -2.59 2.09 11.84
CA GLY A 75 -2.31 2.45 13.22
C GLY A 75 -1.62 3.82 13.36
N ARG A 76 -0.66 4.13 12.45
CA ARG A 76 0.02 5.44 12.40
C ARG A 76 -0.98 6.57 12.12
N TRP A 77 -1.92 6.32 11.21
CA TRP A 77 -2.94 7.30 10.83
C TRP A 77 -3.85 7.66 12.00
N ALA A 78 -4.26 6.67 12.80
CA ALA A 78 -5.06 6.88 14.00
C ALA A 78 -4.26 7.61 15.09
N ALA A 79 -3.02 7.17 15.34
CA ALA A 79 -2.15 7.78 16.34
C ALA A 79 -1.87 9.28 16.05
N ALA A 80 -1.60 9.63 14.78
CA ALA A 80 -1.40 11.03 14.36
C ALA A 80 -2.62 11.93 14.65
N ARG A 81 -3.82 11.34 14.78
CA ARG A 81 -5.09 12.01 15.06
C ARG A 81 -5.56 11.81 16.52
N ARG A 82 -4.73 11.21 17.37
CA ARG A 82 -5.08 10.86 18.78
C ARG A 82 -6.33 9.98 18.88
N LEU A 83 -6.54 9.10 17.91
CA LEU A 83 -7.66 8.15 17.86
C LEU A 83 -7.20 6.73 18.22
N PRO A 84 -8.11 5.88 18.73
CA PRO A 84 -7.86 4.45 18.90
C PRO A 84 -7.48 3.75 17.57
N ARG A 85 -6.65 2.71 17.62
CA ARG A 85 -6.17 1.98 16.42
C ARG A 85 -7.31 1.47 15.53
N VAL A 86 -8.41 1.01 16.13
CA VAL A 86 -9.60 0.53 15.43
C VAL A 86 -10.22 1.61 14.51
N ALA A 87 -10.09 2.89 14.86
CA ALA A 87 -10.56 3.99 13.99
C ALA A 87 -9.75 4.06 12.69
N GLY A 88 -8.44 3.77 12.76
CA GLY A 88 -7.57 3.66 11.59
C GLY A 88 -8.00 2.51 10.68
N HIS A 89 -8.27 1.32 11.25
CA HIS A 89 -8.77 0.17 10.48
C HIS A 89 -10.13 0.44 9.82
N ARG A 90 -11.05 1.12 10.53
CA ARG A 90 -12.34 1.55 9.96
C ARG A 90 -12.17 2.53 8.79
N ALA A 91 -11.23 3.48 8.91
CA ALA A 91 -10.90 4.38 7.82
C ALA A 91 -10.22 3.64 6.65
N GLY A 92 -9.37 2.66 6.95
CA GLY A 92 -8.77 1.75 5.98
C GLY A 92 -9.79 0.94 5.18
N ALA A 93 -10.89 0.49 5.81
CA ALA A 93 -11.98 -0.18 5.10
C ALA A 93 -12.64 0.74 4.05
N LYS A 94 -12.71 2.05 4.30
CA LYS A 94 -13.17 3.03 3.30
C LYS A 94 -12.17 3.20 2.14
N ALA A 95 -10.87 3.10 2.42
CA ALA A 95 -9.83 3.14 1.40
C ALA A 95 -9.88 1.91 0.46
N VAL A 96 -10.31 0.74 0.96
CA VAL A 96 -10.56 -0.45 0.13
C VAL A 96 -11.55 -0.14 -1.00
N LYS A 97 -12.68 0.50 -0.69
CA LYS A 97 -13.65 0.91 -1.73
C LYS A 97 -13.02 1.82 -2.79
N ARG A 98 -12.22 2.81 -2.36
CA ARG A 98 -11.55 3.73 -3.27
C ARG A 98 -10.57 3.02 -4.21
N VAL A 99 -9.77 2.08 -3.69
CA VAL A 99 -8.81 1.34 -4.53
C VAL A 99 -9.52 0.40 -5.51
N ILE A 100 -10.66 -0.18 -5.13
CA ILE A 100 -11.48 -1.01 -6.04
C ILE A 100 -11.99 -0.16 -7.20
N GLN A 101 -12.55 1.03 -6.92
CA GLN A 101 -12.97 1.95 -7.98
C GLN A 101 -11.80 2.38 -8.86
N ALA A 102 -10.66 2.71 -8.26
CA ALA A 102 -9.47 3.11 -9.01
C ALA A 102 -8.96 1.97 -9.92
N ALA A 103 -8.91 0.74 -9.43
CA ALA A 103 -8.51 -0.44 -10.20
C ALA A 103 -9.44 -0.65 -11.41
N ILE A 104 -10.76 -0.59 -11.19
CA ILE A 104 -11.75 -0.69 -12.25
C ILE A 104 -11.57 0.42 -13.30
N GLN A 105 -11.47 1.68 -12.86
CA GLN A 105 -11.34 2.83 -13.75
C GLN A 105 -10.08 2.73 -14.63
N ASN A 106 -9.01 2.15 -14.08
CA ASN A 106 -7.75 1.89 -14.78
C ASN A 106 -7.71 0.53 -15.50
N LYS A 107 -8.84 -0.21 -15.57
CA LYS A 107 -8.96 -1.50 -16.26
C LYS A 107 -8.01 -2.60 -15.75
N VAL A 108 -7.61 -2.53 -14.48
CA VAL A 108 -6.90 -3.61 -13.80
C VAL A 108 -7.87 -4.77 -13.61
N ARG A 109 -7.48 -6.00 -13.98
CA ARG A 109 -8.37 -7.17 -13.87
C ARG A 109 -8.22 -7.92 -12.56
N TRP A 110 -7.08 -7.81 -11.89
CA TRP A 110 -6.80 -8.47 -10.62
C TRP A 110 -6.29 -7.49 -9.56
N LEU A 111 -6.91 -7.51 -8.39
CA LEU A 111 -6.50 -6.71 -7.24
C LEU A 111 -6.34 -7.60 -6.01
N THR A 112 -5.10 -7.86 -5.57
CA THR A 112 -4.86 -8.62 -4.33
C THR A 112 -4.59 -7.68 -3.16
N LEU A 113 -5.38 -7.78 -2.09
CA LEU A 113 -5.27 -6.93 -0.91
C LEU A 113 -4.74 -7.72 0.29
N TYR A 114 -3.66 -7.22 0.91
CA TYR A 114 -3.11 -7.85 2.12
C TYR A 114 -3.88 -7.42 3.37
N ALA A 115 -5.00 -8.08 3.63
CA ALA A 115 -5.93 -7.70 4.68
C ALA A 115 -5.52 -8.15 6.08
N PHE A 116 -4.98 -9.37 6.22
CA PHE A 116 -4.54 -9.91 7.50
C PHE A 116 -3.38 -10.89 7.30
N SER A 117 -2.20 -10.59 7.87
CA SER A 117 -1.06 -11.48 7.77
C SER A 117 -1.09 -12.59 8.83
N SER A 118 -0.45 -13.73 8.57
CA SER A 118 -0.33 -14.81 9.58
C SER A 118 0.37 -14.33 10.85
N GLU A 119 1.29 -13.36 10.75
CA GLU A 119 1.96 -12.77 11.90
C GLU A 119 1.04 -11.86 12.73
N ASN A 120 -0.13 -11.45 12.21
CA ASN A 120 -1.08 -10.65 12.98
C ASN A 120 -1.75 -11.43 14.11
N TRP A 121 -1.71 -12.77 14.09
CA TRP A 121 -2.13 -13.59 15.23
C TRP A 121 -1.23 -13.43 16.46
N GLY A 122 -0.01 -12.90 16.31
CA GLY A 122 0.87 -12.57 17.44
C GLY A 122 0.52 -11.25 18.15
N ARG A 123 -0.53 -10.53 17.71
CA ARG A 123 -0.99 -9.29 18.33
C ARG A 123 -1.84 -9.56 19.58
N PRO A 124 -2.07 -8.55 20.43
CA PRO A 124 -3.00 -8.65 21.55
C PRO A 124 -4.39 -9.18 21.13
N ALA A 125 -5.00 -10.01 21.97
CA ALA A 125 -6.22 -10.75 21.64
C ALA A 125 -7.43 -9.84 21.36
N ASP A 126 -7.48 -8.68 22.01
CA ASP A 126 -8.45 -7.62 21.76
C ASP A 126 -8.29 -7.04 20.33
N GLU A 127 -7.06 -6.75 19.89
CA GLU A 127 -6.80 -6.28 18.52
C GLU A 127 -7.19 -7.34 17.47
N VAL A 128 -6.90 -8.62 17.73
CA VAL A 128 -7.30 -9.72 16.83
C VAL A 128 -8.84 -9.86 16.76
N THR A 129 -9.51 -9.71 17.89
CA THR A 129 -10.98 -9.76 17.98
C THR A 129 -11.62 -8.62 17.20
N ASP A 130 -11.12 -7.39 17.37
CA ASP A 130 -11.58 -6.21 16.64
C ASP A 130 -11.39 -6.35 15.12
N LEU A 131 -10.24 -6.85 14.68
CA LEU A 131 -9.96 -7.09 13.26
C LEU A 131 -10.89 -8.14 12.66
N THR A 132 -11.15 -9.22 13.40
CA THR A 132 -12.08 -10.28 12.97
C THR A 132 -13.51 -9.75 12.91
N GLY A 133 -13.92 -8.92 13.88
CA GLY A 133 -15.23 -8.27 13.88
C GLY A 133 -15.41 -7.31 12.70
N LEU A 134 -14.36 -6.56 12.34
CA LEU A 134 -14.39 -5.67 11.18
C LEU A 134 -14.49 -6.44 9.86
N LEU A 135 -13.76 -7.55 9.73
CA LEU A 135 -13.87 -8.45 8.58
C LEU A 135 -15.32 -8.94 8.39
N ARG A 136 -15.94 -9.45 9.45
CA ARG A 136 -17.34 -9.91 9.42
C ARG A 136 -18.32 -8.81 9.02
N HIS A 137 -18.14 -7.62 9.59
CA HIS A 137 -18.95 -6.46 9.24
C HIS A 137 -18.83 -6.12 7.76
N TYR A 138 -17.60 -6.16 7.21
CA TYR A 138 -17.35 -5.90 5.80
C TYR A 138 -18.01 -6.98 4.91
N LEU A 139 -17.83 -8.27 5.23
CA LEU A 139 -18.43 -9.37 4.46
C LEU A 139 -19.95 -9.27 4.38
N ARG A 140 -20.61 -8.90 5.48
CA ARG A 140 -22.08 -8.82 5.51
C ARG A 140 -22.63 -7.60 4.75
N ASN A 141 -21.96 -6.46 4.84
CA ASN A 141 -22.50 -5.20 4.32
C ASN A 141 -21.99 -4.86 2.92
N GLU A 142 -20.79 -5.30 2.55
CA GLU A 142 -20.11 -4.81 1.36
C GLU A 142 -20.14 -5.79 0.19
N ILE A 143 -20.32 -7.09 0.45
CA ILE A 143 -20.36 -8.11 -0.61
C ILE A 143 -21.49 -7.86 -1.62
N SER A 144 -22.66 -7.39 -1.17
CA SER A 144 -23.76 -7.04 -2.08
C SER A 144 -23.42 -5.86 -2.99
N GLU A 145 -22.65 -4.89 -2.47
CA GLU A 145 -22.18 -3.74 -3.26
C GLU A 145 -21.14 -4.18 -4.29
N LEU A 146 -20.15 -4.96 -3.87
CA LEU A 146 -19.14 -5.56 -4.74
C LEU A 146 -19.77 -6.40 -5.86
N HIS A 147 -20.81 -7.17 -5.53
CA HIS A 147 -21.54 -7.96 -6.51
C HIS A 147 -22.20 -7.08 -7.57
N ARG A 148 -22.93 -6.02 -7.15
CA ARG A 148 -23.55 -5.05 -8.06
C ARG A 148 -22.54 -4.32 -8.94
N GLU A 149 -21.33 -4.11 -8.43
CA GLU A 149 -20.24 -3.51 -9.20
C GLU A 149 -19.54 -4.48 -10.15
N GLY A 150 -19.95 -5.75 -10.19
CA GLY A 150 -19.33 -6.75 -11.04
C GLY A 150 -17.95 -7.19 -10.56
N VAL A 151 -17.66 -7.07 -9.25
CA VAL A 151 -16.43 -7.55 -8.63
C VAL A 151 -16.59 -9.02 -8.24
N ARG A 152 -15.67 -9.86 -8.69
CA ARG A 152 -15.51 -11.26 -8.25
C ARG A 152 -14.60 -11.30 -7.03
N VAL A 153 -15.04 -11.93 -5.96
CA VAL A 153 -14.24 -12.10 -4.74
C VAL A 153 -13.57 -13.47 -4.76
N ARG A 154 -12.29 -13.50 -4.37
CA ARG A 154 -11.53 -14.70 -4.06
C ARG A 154 -10.77 -14.51 -2.75
N VAL A 155 -10.50 -15.59 -2.04
CA VAL A 155 -9.77 -15.57 -0.77
C VAL A 155 -8.52 -16.46 -0.86
N ILE A 156 -7.42 -16.00 -0.29
CA ILE A 156 -6.19 -16.78 -0.12
C ILE A 156 -5.70 -16.73 1.34
N GLY A 157 -4.91 -17.72 1.74
CA GLY A 157 -4.41 -17.89 3.12
C GLY A 157 -5.26 -18.84 3.98
N GLU A 158 -4.89 -18.93 5.27
CA GLU A 158 -5.47 -19.86 6.25
C GLU A 158 -6.79 -19.32 6.83
N HIS A 159 -7.78 -19.12 5.97
CA HIS A 159 -9.08 -18.55 6.35
C HIS A 159 -9.90 -19.46 7.30
N GLU A 160 -9.53 -20.74 7.43
CA GLU A 160 -10.09 -21.68 8.41
C GLU A 160 -9.85 -21.24 9.86
N ARG A 161 -8.78 -20.45 10.11
CA ARG A 161 -8.46 -19.91 11.44
C ARG A 161 -9.50 -18.93 11.99
N PHE A 162 -10.34 -18.37 11.13
CA PHE A 162 -11.41 -17.44 11.54
C PHE A 162 -12.69 -18.15 12.02
N GLY A 163 -12.68 -19.49 12.04
CA GLY A 163 -13.79 -20.30 12.52
C GLY A 163 -14.88 -20.55 11.44
N PRO A 164 -15.79 -21.49 11.72
CA PRO A 164 -16.74 -22.00 10.72
C PRO A 164 -17.74 -20.94 10.23
N GLU A 165 -18.13 -19.99 11.08
CA GLU A 165 -19.08 -18.93 10.71
C GLU A 165 -18.48 -17.98 9.65
N VAL A 166 -17.27 -17.46 9.89
CA VAL A 166 -16.58 -16.57 8.94
C VAL A 166 -16.25 -17.31 7.65
N ARG A 167 -15.84 -18.57 7.76
CA ARG A 167 -15.58 -19.43 6.59
C ARG A 167 -16.82 -19.56 5.71
N ALA A 168 -17.99 -19.84 6.30
CA ALA A 168 -19.25 -19.93 5.55
C ALA A 168 -19.61 -18.61 4.85
N GLU A 169 -19.36 -17.47 5.49
CA GLU A 169 -19.57 -16.14 4.88
C GLU A 169 -18.64 -15.88 3.70
N LEU A 170 -17.36 -16.23 3.83
CA LEU A 170 -16.37 -16.11 2.75
C LEU A 170 -16.76 -16.99 1.55
N GLU A 171 -17.10 -18.25 1.79
CA GLU A 171 -17.53 -19.16 0.72
C GLU A 171 -18.83 -18.68 0.05
N ALA A 172 -19.77 -18.10 0.81
CA ALA A 172 -20.99 -17.52 0.25
C ALA A 172 -20.68 -16.32 -0.63
N ALA A 173 -19.74 -15.46 -0.22
CA ALA A 173 -19.28 -14.32 -1.01
C ALA A 173 -18.60 -14.74 -2.33
N GLU A 174 -17.72 -15.74 -2.29
CA GLU A 174 -17.09 -16.28 -3.50
C GLU A 174 -18.12 -16.89 -4.46
N ARG A 175 -19.09 -17.66 -3.95
CA ARG A 175 -20.18 -18.24 -4.76
C ARG A 175 -21.05 -17.17 -5.40
N LEU A 176 -21.50 -16.18 -4.61
CA LEU A 176 -22.36 -15.10 -5.09
C LEU A 176 -21.69 -14.31 -6.23
N THR A 177 -20.39 -14.09 -6.12
CA THR A 177 -19.64 -13.23 -7.04
C THR A 177 -18.89 -14.01 -8.13
N ALA A 178 -19.03 -15.33 -8.21
CA ALA A 178 -18.23 -16.19 -9.10
C ALA A 178 -18.36 -15.82 -10.60
N GLY A 179 -19.54 -15.37 -11.03
CA GLY A 179 -19.81 -14.97 -12.42
C GLY A 179 -19.40 -13.55 -12.79
N ASN A 180 -18.87 -12.78 -11.83
CA ASN A 180 -18.50 -11.38 -12.05
C ASN A 180 -17.17 -11.26 -12.81
N THR A 181 -17.06 -10.25 -13.68
CA THR A 181 -15.93 -10.14 -14.63
C THR A 181 -15.26 -8.77 -14.68
N ARG A 182 -15.79 -7.75 -13.98
CA ARG A 182 -15.28 -6.37 -14.05
C ARG A 182 -13.92 -6.22 -13.34
N LEU A 183 -13.75 -6.90 -12.22
CA LEU A 183 -12.50 -6.99 -11.45
C LEU A 183 -12.54 -8.28 -10.62
N THR A 184 -11.44 -9.02 -10.52
CA THR A 184 -11.27 -10.06 -9.50
C THR A 184 -10.49 -9.49 -8.33
N MET A 185 -11.16 -9.29 -7.19
CA MET A 185 -10.55 -8.90 -5.93
C MET A 185 -10.17 -10.15 -5.14
N VAL A 186 -8.89 -10.28 -4.82
CA VAL A 186 -8.35 -11.36 -3.99
C VAL A 186 -8.06 -10.79 -2.60
N VAL A 187 -8.60 -11.41 -1.56
CA VAL A 187 -8.37 -10.99 -0.18
C VAL A 187 -7.44 -11.99 0.49
N ALA A 188 -6.27 -11.53 0.90
CA ALA A 188 -5.31 -12.36 1.64
C ALA A 188 -5.59 -12.28 3.14
N LEU A 189 -6.09 -13.38 3.71
CA LEU A 189 -6.53 -13.52 5.11
C LEU A 189 -5.72 -14.59 5.82
N SER A 190 -5.14 -14.23 6.97
CA SER A 190 -4.16 -15.10 7.65
C SER A 190 -3.14 -15.67 6.66
N TYR A 191 -2.63 -14.79 5.80
CA TYR A 191 -1.74 -15.17 4.71
C TYR A 191 -0.29 -14.84 5.06
N GLY A 192 0.62 -15.72 4.66
CA GLY A 192 2.05 -15.48 4.62
C GLY A 192 2.68 -16.43 3.62
N ALA A 193 3.48 -15.91 2.68
CA ALA A 193 4.00 -16.66 1.55
C ALA A 193 4.89 -17.85 1.96
N ARG A 194 5.67 -17.72 3.04
CA ARG A 194 6.43 -18.85 3.61
C ARG A 194 5.50 -19.99 4.05
N GLY A 195 4.38 -19.66 4.69
CA GLY A 195 3.36 -20.64 5.09
C GLY A 195 2.69 -21.27 3.87
N GLU A 196 2.33 -20.45 2.87
CA GLU A 196 1.77 -20.92 1.61
C GLU A 196 2.70 -21.93 0.90
N ILE A 197 4.00 -21.60 0.77
CA ILE A 197 4.99 -22.46 0.12
C ILE A 197 5.15 -23.77 0.89
N LEU A 198 5.19 -23.72 2.23
CA LEU A 198 5.25 -24.93 3.06
C LEU A 198 4.00 -25.81 2.83
N GLN A 199 2.80 -25.23 2.83
CA GLN A 199 1.56 -25.97 2.58
C GLN A 199 1.52 -26.57 1.17
N ALA A 200 1.99 -25.84 0.16
CA ALA A 200 2.10 -26.36 -1.20
C ALA A 200 3.08 -27.53 -1.28
N ALA A 201 4.25 -27.44 -0.64
CA ALA A 201 5.24 -28.51 -0.58
C ALA A 201 4.69 -29.78 0.11
N LEU A 202 3.92 -29.63 1.19
CA LEU A 202 3.24 -30.75 1.86
C LEU A 202 2.22 -31.43 0.94
N LYS A 203 1.41 -30.65 0.20
CA LYS A 203 0.45 -31.20 -0.77
C LYS A 203 1.15 -31.95 -1.92
N VAL A 204 2.28 -31.43 -2.39
CA VAL A 204 3.13 -32.11 -3.39
C VAL A 204 3.62 -33.44 -2.83
N ALA A 205 4.14 -33.47 -1.60
CA ALA A 205 4.63 -34.69 -0.97
C ALA A 205 3.54 -35.76 -0.84
N GLU A 206 2.32 -35.38 -0.43
CA GLU A 206 1.18 -36.30 -0.37
C GLU A 206 0.75 -36.78 -1.77
N ALA A 207 0.75 -35.91 -2.78
CA ALA A 207 0.42 -36.30 -4.15
C ALA A 207 1.43 -37.31 -4.74
N VAL A 208 2.73 -37.15 -4.43
CA VAL A 208 3.80 -38.09 -4.80
C VAL A 208 3.60 -39.42 -4.08
N LYS A 209 3.37 -39.39 -2.76
CA LYS A 209 3.11 -40.59 -1.96
C LYS A 209 1.89 -41.37 -2.44
N ALA A 210 0.85 -40.68 -2.91
CA ALA A 210 -0.34 -41.28 -3.50
C ALA A 210 -0.14 -41.81 -4.93
N GLY A 211 1.04 -41.62 -5.54
CA GLY A 211 1.31 -42.02 -6.93
C GLY A 211 0.61 -41.18 -7.99
N THR A 212 0.04 -40.03 -7.60
CA THR A 212 -0.69 -39.11 -8.50
C THR A 212 0.19 -38.02 -9.12
N LEU A 213 1.43 -37.89 -8.64
CA LEU A 213 2.43 -36.95 -9.14
C LEU A 213 3.80 -37.63 -9.23
N ASP A 214 4.46 -37.50 -10.37
CA ASP A 214 5.85 -37.88 -10.55
C ASP A 214 6.75 -36.68 -10.20
N PRO A 215 7.59 -36.75 -9.14
CA PRO A 215 8.42 -35.62 -8.73
C PRO A 215 9.43 -35.21 -9.80
N ALA A 216 9.83 -36.11 -10.72
CA ALA A 216 10.73 -35.78 -11.81
C ALA A 216 10.08 -34.89 -12.89
N LYS A 217 8.74 -34.80 -12.89
CA LYS A 217 7.96 -33.96 -13.81
C LYS A 217 7.47 -32.67 -13.17
N LEU A 218 7.83 -32.40 -11.91
CA LEU A 218 7.41 -31.20 -11.22
C LEU A 218 8.31 -30.02 -11.63
N ASP A 219 7.71 -29.01 -12.26
CA ASP A 219 8.32 -27.73 -12.59
C ASP A 219 7.67 -26.58 -11.80
N GLU A 220 8.13 -25.34 -12.03
CA GLU A 220 7.58 -24.15 -11.35
C GLU A 220 6.08 -23.96 -11.61
N ALA A 221 5.63 -24.22 -12.84
CA ALA A 221 4.21 -24.12 -13.21
C ALA A 221 3.37 -25.20 -12.52
N GLY A 222 3.88 -26.42 -12.44
CA GLY A 222 3.29 -27.54 -11.71
C GLY A 222 3.21 -27.26 -10.21
N PHE A 223 4.27 -26.70 -9.62
CA PHE A 223 4.28 -26.32 -8.21
C PHE A 223 3.28 -25.20 -7.91
N ALA A 224 3.17 -24.20 -8.80
CA ALA A 224 2.23 -23.08 -8.64
C ALA A 224 0.76 -23.52 -8.52
N ARG A 225 0.40 -24.70 -9.05
CA ARG A 225 -0.95 -25.28 -8.91
C ARG A 225 -1.30 -25.69 -7.48
N PHE A 226 -0.29 -25.91 -6.63
CA PHE A 226 -0.47 -26.26 -5.22
C PHE A 226 -0.51 -25.04 -4.28
N LEU A 227 -0.11 -23.86 -4.76
CA LEU A 227 -0.20 -22.59 -4.04
C LEU A 227 -1.68 -22.18 -3.88
N SER A 228 -1.96 -21.36 -2.87
CA SER A 228 -3.30 -20.81 -2.64
C SER A 228 -3.72 -19.83 -3.75
N THR A 229 -2.74 -19.25 -4.46
CA THR A 229 -2.95 -18.40 -5.64
C THR A 229 -3.19 -19.17 -6.94
N THR A 230 -3.48 -20.48 -6.90
CA THR A 230 -3.74 -21.26 -8.11
C THR A 230 -4.86 -20.62 -8.97
N GLY A 231 -4.58 -20.48 -10.27
CA GLY A 231 -5.47 -19.77 -11.21
C GLY A 231 -5.58 -18.26 -11.00
N ILE A 232 -4.64 -17.64 -10.28
CA ILE A 232 -4.45 -16.19 -10.16
C ILE A 232 -3.15 -15.86 -10.90
N PRO A 233 -3.11 -14.89 -11.83
CA PRO A 233 -1.85 -14.48 -12.46
C PRO A 233 -0.91 -13.86 -11.42
N ASP A 234 0.39 -13.88 -11.68
CA ASP A 234 1.35 -13.17 -10.84
C ASP A 234 1.12 -11.64 -10.88
N PRO A 235 1.38 -10.91 -9.79
CA PRO A 235 1.27 -9.45 -9.79
C PRO A 235 2.30 -8.83 -10.74
N ASP A 236 1.84 -7.89 -11.56
CA ASP A 236 2.72 -7.01 -12.33
C ASP A 236 3.31 -5.92 -11.43
N LEU A 237 2.52 -5.47 -10.45
CA LEU A 237 2.84 -4.36 -9.57
C LEU A 237 2.44 -4.70 -8.12
N VAL A 238 3.38 -4.52 -7.19
CA VAL A 238 3.12 -4.50 -5.75
C VAL A 238 3.25 -3.08 -5.24
N ILE A 239 2.15 -2.56 -4.69
CA ILE A 239 2.10 -1.26 -4.02
C ILE A 239 2.18 -1.49 -2.52
N ARG A 240 3.00 -0.69 -1.83
CA ARG A 240 2.96 -0.62 -0.37
C ARG A 240 2.89 0.83 0.10
N THR A 241 1.96 1.10 1.00
CA THR A 241 1.76 2.40 1.63
C THR A 241 2.65 2.58 2.87
N SER A 242 2.65 3.78 3.43
CA SER A 242 3.30 4.20 4.68
C SER A 242 4.83 4.33 4.68
N GLY A 243 5.47 4.33 3.52
CA GLY A 243 6.91 4.56 3.36
C GLY A 243 7.81 3.37 3.70
N GLU A 244 7.23 2.23 4.08
CA GLU A 244 8.02 1.04 4.41
C GLU A 244 8.46 0.27 3.16
N CYS A 245 9.76 0.08 2.97
CA CYS A 245 10.32 -0.59 1.79
C CYS A 245 10.57 -2.10 2.00
N ARG A 246 9.51 -2.91 2.12
CA ARG A 246 9.61 -4.38 2.22
C ARG A 246 8.30 -5.08 1.80
N LEU A 247 8.37 -6.38 1.47
CA LEU A 247 7.17 -7.17 1.15
C LEU A 247 6.46 -7.77 2.37
N SER A 248 7.16 -7.93 3.51
CA SER A 248 6.57 -8.48 4.73
C SER A 248 5.85 -9.83 4.52
N ASN A 249 6.54 -10.79 3.88
CA ASN A 249 6.02 -12.14 3.62
C ASN A 249 4.78 -12.17 2.69
N PHE A 250 4.53 -11.11 1.92
CA PHE A 250 3.43 -11.04 0.97
C PHE A 250 3.86 -11.53 -0.42
N LEU A 251 3.14 -12.50 -0.98
CA LEU A 251 3.26 -12.99 -2.35
C LEU A 251 4.72 -13.25 -2.81
N LEU A 252 5.56 -13.89 -2.00
CA LEU A 252 7.00 -14.01 -2.28
C LEU A 252 7.30 -14.80 -3.56
N TRP A 253 6.55 -15.87 -3.83
CA TRP A 253 6.69 -16.65 -5.05
C TRP A 253 6.21 -15.84 -6.26
N GLN A 254 5.01 -15.28 -6.15
CA GLN A 254 4.30 -14.61 -7.23
C GLN A 254 4.95 -13.26 -7.58
N SER A 255 5.59 -12.59 -6.62
CA SER A 255 6.20 -11.27 -6.83
C SER A 255 7.62 -11.34 -7.39
N ALA A 256 8.12 -12.51 -7.80
CA ALA A 256 9.50 -12.70 -8.27
C ALA A 256 9.92 -11.72 -9.38
N TYR A 257 8.97 -11.31 -10.24
CA TYR A 257 9.17 -10.36 -11.32
C TYR A 257 8.22 -9.16 -11.28
N ALA A 258 7.61 -8.90 -10.12
CA ALA A 258 6.73 -7.76 -9.94
C ALA A 258 7.54 -6.47 -9.76
N GLU A 259 7.02 -5.37 -10.30
CA GLU A 259 7.52 -4.05 -9.94
C GLU A 259 7.08 -3.67 -8.53
N LEU A 260 7.98 -3.05 -7.77
CA LEU A 260 7.70 -2.61 -6.40
C LEU A 260 7.61 -1.09 -6.34
N VAL A 261 6.47 -0.58 -5.87
CA VAL A 261 6.22 0.84 -5.64
C VAL A 261 5.89 1.07 -4.17
N PHE A 262 6.73 1.87 -3.52
CA PHE A 262 6.57 2.27 -2.13
C PHE A 262 6.12 3.72 -2.08
N LEU A 263 5.05 4.01 -1.35
CA LEU A 263 4.46 5.34 -1.22
C LEU A 263 4.38 5.74 0.25
N ASP A 264 4.69 6.99 0.55
CA ASP A 264 4.69 7.52 1.92
C ASP A 264 3.29 7.71 2.50
N VAL A 265 2.26 7.82 1.65
CA VAL A 265 0.86 7.97 2.06
C VAL A 265 0.43 6.83 2.99
N LEU A 266 -0.26 7.14 4.08
CA LEU A 266 -0.83 6.12 4.97
C LEU A 266 -2.10 5.52 4.33
N TRP A 267 -2.33 4.22 4.50
CA TRP A 267 -3.46 3.52 3.85
C TRP A 267 -4.82 4.24 3.93
N PRO A 268 -5.27 4.77 5.08
CA PRO A 268 -6.57 5.43 5.13
C PRO A 268 -6.68 6.71 4.28
N ASP A 269 -5.56 7.32 3.90
CA ASP A 269 -5.49 8.51 3.04
C ASP A 269 -5.19 8.14 1.56
N PHE A 270 -4.94 6.86 1.24
CA PHE A 270 -4.69 6.40 -0.12
C PHE A 270 -5.94 6.56 -1.01
N ASP A 271 -5.76 7.07 -2.23
CA ASP A 271 -6.86 7.37 -3.15
C ASP A 271 -6.51 7.07 -4.62
N ALA A 272 -7.42 7.43 -5.53
CA ALA A 272 -7.26 7.18 -6.96
C ALA A 272 -6.03 7.89 -7.58
N SER A 273 -5.61 9.04 -7.05
CA SER A 273 -4.44 9.76 -7.56
C SER A 273 -3.15 9.00 -7.24
N HIS A 274 -3.05 8.44 -6.02
CA HIS A 274 -1.93 7.60 -5.62
C HIS A 274 -1.87 6.29 -6.42
N PHE A 275 -3.03 5.68 -6.70
CA PHE A 275 -3.11 4.50 -7.54
C PHE A 275 -2.64 4.78 -8.97
N ALA A 276 -3.11 5.87 -9.57
CA ALA A 276 -2.67 6.30 -10.91
C ALA A 276 -1.16 6.63 -10.96
N ALA A 277 -0.63 7.26 -9.91
CA ALA A 277 0.79 7.52 -9.79
C ALA A 277 1.61 6.22 -9.74
N ALA A 278 1.15 5.20 -9.01
CA ALA A 278 1.81 3.89 -8.98
C ALA A 278 1.80 3.18 -10.34
N LEU A 279 0.68 3.25 -11.08
CA LEU A 279 0.60 2.72 -12.45
C LEU A 279 1.49 3.49 -13.43
N THR A 280 1.62 4.81 -13.26
CA THR A 280 2.53 5.63 -14.05
C THR A 280 3.98 5.20 -13.81
N ALA A 281 4.37 5.02 -12.55
CA ALA A 281 5.70 4.52 -12.19
C ALA A 281 5.97 3.12 -12.76
N PHE A 282 4.96 2.23 -12.76
CA PHE A 282 5.06 0.92 -13.42
C PHE A 282 5.34 1.04 -14.92
N ASN A 283 4.60 1.92 -15.62
CA ASN A 283 4.74 2.10 -17.07
C ASN A 283 6.09 2.67 -17.51
N GLN A 284 6.75 3.43 -16.64
CA GLN A 284 8.07 4.01 -16.92
C GLN A 284 9.22 3.00 -16.83
N ARG A 285 9.01 1.82 -16.24
CA ARG A 285 10.08 0.83 -16.04
C ARG A 285 10.21 -0.13 -17.22
N GLU A 286 11.43 -0.44 -17.61
CA GLU A 286 11.74 -1.50 -18.58
C GLU A 286 11.87 -2.86 -17.87
N ARG A 287 10.88 -3.75 -18.05
CA ARG A 287 10.96 -5.13 -17.55
C ARG A 287 11.92 -5.92 -18.45
N ARG A 288 13.01 -6.42 -17.87
CA ARG A 288 14.03 -7.15 -18.63
C ARG A 288 13.98 -8.65 -18.47
N PHE A 289 13.25 -9.22 -17.49
CA PHE A 289 13.14 -10.69 -17.26
C PHE A 289 14.46 -11.48 -17.44
N GLY A 290 15.61 -10.87 -17.10
CA GLY A 290 16.94 -11.48 -17.31
C GLY A 290 17.52 -11.38 -18.74
N ALA A 291 16.80 -10.83 -19.72
CA ALA A 291 17.33 -10.52 -21.05
C ALA A 291 18.35 -9.36 -21.01
N ARG A 292 19.52 -9.58 -21.62
CA ARG A 292 20.54 -8.55 -21.81
C ARG A 292 20.25 -7.76 -23.10
N PRO A 293 20.52 -6.44 -23.15
CA PRO A 293 20.53 -5.72 -24.42
C PRO A 293 21.55 -6.36 -25.36
N GLY A 294 21.13 -6.65 -26.59
CA GLY A 294 22.03 -7.08 -27.67
C GLY A 294 22.88 -5.93 -28.19
#